data_AF-A0A1V6FEB4-F1
#
_entry.id   AF-A0A1V6FEB4-F1
#
_cell.length_a   1.000
_cell.length_b   1.000
_cell.length_c   1.000
_cell.angle_alpha   90.00
_cell.angle_beta   90.00
_cell.angle_gamma   90.00
#
_symmetry.space_group_name_H-M   'P 1'
#
loop_
_entity.id
_entity.type
_entity.pdbx_description
1 polymer ?
#
loop_
_entity_poly.entity_id
_entity_poly.type
_entity_poly.pdbx_seq_one_letter_code
_entity_poly.pdbx_strand_id
1 'polypeptide(L)'
;MYILGVILAISAGVANFMGQILQKKAINDVKVGDEVEMKKVVKKPLWIIGLLCVVIFTAVLSMTAQNFIGPALTPGLFAAGLIVLAFGSVKILGEKLKKEEWIAVIMVVAGIALVAASKLSIDTGLERFTDTGFVIRLSVASAILIALWLGLFYGGKKAYKNKSIIMSIGSGMPFALGNIWMFAMVDSIAELFAGHLSGFNFLIFAISGILMASTQVLGLVHASKTLATGNASIVVPMQQLPQQIMPIITFFVIFALPAPSIGSYFFITGGIICIVAGGFILGKRQASLESITANESSEPVQEAK
;
A
#
# COMPACT_ATOMS: atom_id res chain seq x y z
N MET A 1 -2.47 -22.00 -18.97
CA MET A 1 -2.62 -20.54 -18.84
C MET A 1 -2.83 -20.11 -17.38
N TYR A 2 -3.73 -20.74 -16.63
CA TYR A 2 -3.97 -20.42 -15.22
C TYR A 2 -2.71 -20.43 -14.32
N ILE A 3 -1.91 -21.51 -14.35
CA ILE A 3 -0.66 -21.64 -13.55
C ILE A 3 0.31 -20.49 -13.84
N LEU A 4 0.42 -20.06 -15.10
CA LEU A 4 1.27 -18.93 -15.48
C LEU A 4 0.78 -17.63 -14.81
N GLY A 5 -0.52 -17.36 -14.80
CA GLY A 5 -1.08 -16.21 -14.09
C GLY A 5 -0.81 -16.24 -12.58
N VAL A 6 -0.87 -17.41 -11.96
CA VAL A 6 -0.50 -17.58 -10.54
C VAL A 6 0.97 -17.23 -10.30
N ILE A 7 1.88 -17.76 -11.11
CA ILE A 7 3.32 -17.48 -11.02
C ILE A 7 3.59 -15.99 -11.23
N LEU A 8 2.91 -15.35 -12.18
CA LEU A 8 3.06 -13.92 -12.46
C LEU A 8 2.56 -13.06 -11.29
N ALA A 9 1.42 -13.40 -10.67
CA ALA A 9 0.90 -12.67 -9.51
C ALA A 9 1.85 -12.75 -8.31
N ILE A 10 2.39 -13.94 -8.02
CA ILE A 10 3.40 -14.12 -6.97
C ILE A 10 4.66 -13.33 -7.33
N SER A 11 5.14 -13.43 -8.58
CA SER A 11 6.33 -12.70 -9.04
C SER A 11 6.17 -11.18 -8.96
N ALA A 12 4.97 -10.67 -9.22
CA ALA A 12 4.64 -9.25 -9.02
C ALA A 12 4.78 -8.85 -7.55
N GLY A 13 4.25 -9.67 -6.63
CA GLY A 13 4.43 -9.48 -5.19
C GLY A 13 5.90 -9.49 -4.80
N VAL A 14 6.66 -10.48 -5.25
CA VAL A 14 8.11 -10.59 -5.00
C VAL A 14 8.85 -9.35 -5.51
N ALA A 15 8.59 -8.91 -6.74
CA ALA A 15 9.21 -7.73 -7.32
C ALA A 15 8.89 -6.47 -6.50
N ASN A 16 7.62 -6.28 -6.11
CA ASN A 16 7.19 -5.15 -5.31
C ASN A 16 7.93 -5.09 -3.96
N PHE A 17 7.89 -6.19 -3.19
CA PHE A 17 8.46 -6.18 -1.85
C PHE A 17 9.99 -6.22 -1.86
N MET A 18 10.61 -6.90 -2.82
CA MET A 18 12.06 -6.81 -3.03
C MET A 18 12.46 -5.38 -3.37
N GLY A 19 11.72 -4.71 -4.26
CA GLY A 19 11.99 -3.32 -4.60
C GLY A 19 11.92 -2.39 -3.40
N GLN A 20 10.94 -2.57 -2.51
CA GLN A 20 10.86 -1.83 -1.25
C GLN A 20 12.03 -2.12 -0.30
N ILE A 21 12.50 -3.37 -0.22
CA ILE A 21 13.71 -3.74 0.54
C ILE A 21 14.94 -3.03 -0.03
N LEU A 22 15.12 -3.02 -1.36
CA LEU A 22 16.24 -2.34 -2.01
C LEU A 22 16.21 -0.83 -1.78
N GLN A 23 15.02 -0.22 -1.84
CA GLN A 23 14.84 1.20 -1.52
C GLN A 23 15.20 1.48 -0.06
N LYS A 24 14.74 0.65 0.88
CA LYS A 24 15.09 0.78 2.30
C LYS A 24 16.58 0.63 2.53
N LYS A 25 17.24 -0.32 1.88
CA LYS A 25 18.70 -0.48 1.96
C LYS A 25 19.41 0.78 1.46
N ALA A 26 19.01 1.30 0.31
CA ALA A 26 19.59 2.52 -0.25
C ALA A 26 19.37 3.75 0.67
N ILE A 27 18.24 3.80 1.38
CA ILE A 27 17.96 4.83 2.39
C ILE A 27 18.89 4.67 3.60
N ASN A 28 19.03 3.45 4.12
CA ASN A 28 19.92 3.18 5.27
C ASN A 28 21.38 3.52 4.93
N ASP A 29 21.83 3.28 3.69
CA ASP A 29 23.20 3.57 3.24
C ASP A 29 23.53 5.08 3.15
N VAL A 30 22.53 5.97 3.18
CA VAL A 30 22.73 7.43 3.10
C VAL A 30 22.20 8.18 4.33
N LYS A 31 21.62 7.45 5.29
CA LYS A 31 21.06 8.04 6.51
C LYS A 31 22.23 8.50 7.40
N VAL A 32 22.19 9.75 7.84
CA VAL A 32 23.14 10.32 8.81
C VAL A 32 22.32 10.82 9.99
N GLY A 33 22.47 10.19 11.16
CA GLY A 33 21.57 10.46 12.30
C GLY A 33 20.13 10.11 11.96
N ASP A 34 19.18 11.01 12.24
CA ASP A 34 17.75 10.80 11.96
C ASP A 34 17.24 11.44 10.67
N GLU A 35 18.11 12.16 9.95
CA GLU A 35 17.73 12.84 8.72
C GLU A 35 18.06 12.02 7.47
N VAL A 36 17.13 12.06 6.50
CA VAL A 36 17.32 11.44 5.19
C VAL A 36 17.25 12.50 4.11
N GLU A 37 18.39 12.71 3.46
CA GLU A 37 18.47 13.55 2.28
C GLU A 37 17.94 12.81 1.04
N MET A 38 16.65 12.96 0.75
CA MET A 38 16.01 12.31 -0.40
C MET A 38 16.73 12.59 -1.73
N LYS A 39 17.37 13.76 -1.90
CA LYS A 39 18.16 14.10 -3.10
C LYS A 39 19.36 13.17 -3.30
N LYS A 40 19.97 12.66 -2.22
CA LYS A 40 21.05 11.66 -2.28
C LYS A 40 20.50 10.26 -2.52
N VAL A 41 19.39 9.92 -1.87
CA VAL A 41 18.71 8.62 -2.03
C VAL A 41 18.36 8.34 -3.49
N VAL A 42 17.70 9.29 -4.17
CA VAL A 42 17.21 9.09 -5.55
C VAL A 42 18.33 8.92 -6.58
N LYS A 43 19.56 9.30 -6.25
CA LYS A 43 20.75 9.11 -7.09
C LYS A 43 21.41 7.74 -6.89
N LYS A 44 21.03 6.98 -5.86
CA LYS A 44 21.59 5.65 -5.62
C LYS A 44 21.01 4.67 -6.63
N PRO A 45 21.85 3.90 -7.35
CA PRO A 45 21.36 2.94 -8.34
C PRO A 45 20.47 1.88 -7.70
N LEU A 46 20.76 1.49 -6.46
CA LEU A 46 19.95 0.53 -5.71
C LEU A 46 18.51 1.03 -5.47
N TRP A 47 18.34 2.32 -5.21
CA TRP A 47 17.01 2.92 -5.05
C TRP A 47 16.25 2.95 -6.37
N ILE A 48 16.94 3.30 -7.47
CA ILE A 48 16.36 3.30 -8.83
C ILE A 48 15.94 1.89 -9.23
N ILE A 49 16.78 0.88 -9.02
CA ILE A 49 16.43 -0.52 -9.28
C ILE A 49 15.20 -0.91 -8.45
N GLY A 50 15.20 -0.57 -7.16
CA GLY A 50 14.04 -0.82 -6.31
C GLY A 50 12.76 -0.12 -6.81
N LEU A 51 12.88 1.11 -7.30
CA LEU A 51 11.77 1.84 -7.92
C LEU A 51 11.26 1.16 -9.19
N LEU A 52 12.15 0.72 -10.07
CA LEU A 52 11.79 0.00 -11.29
C LEU A 52 11.07 -1.31 -10.95
N CYS A 53 11.50 -2.02 -9.92
CA CYS A 53 10.82 -3.21 -9.40
C CYS A 53 9.40 -2.90 -8.92
N VAL A 54 9.22 -1.87 -8.08
CA VAL A 54 7.92 -1.48 -7.51
C VAL A 54 6.96 -0.93 -8.55
N VAL A 55 7.43 -0.18 -9.53
CA VAL A 55 6.55 0.50 -10.49
C VAL A 55 6.39 -0.33 -11.76
N ILE A 56 7.48 -0.60 -12.47
CA ILE A 56 7.41 -1.17 -13.82
C ILE A 56 7.16 -2.68 -13.76
N PHE A 57 8.06 -3.42 -13.10
CA PHE A 57 7.95 -4.88 -13.08
C PHE A 57 6.66 -5.33 -12.39
N THR A 58 6.33 -4.71 -11.27
CA THR A 58 5.08 -4.98 -10.55
C THR A 58 3.86 -4.71 -11.42
N ALA A 59 3.77 -3.56 -12.09
CA ALA A 59 2.62 -3.24 -12.96
C ALA A 59 2.50 -4.25 -14.11
N VAL A 60 3.58 -4.51 -14.85
CA VAL A 60 3.57 -5.43 -15.99
C VAL A 60 3.16 -6.85 -15.56
N LEU A 61 3.78 -7.38 -14.50
CA LEU A 61 3.48 -8.73 -14.01
C LEU A 61 2.07 -8.82 -13.46
N SER A 62 1.60 -7.83 -12.70
CA SER A 62 0.26 -7.83 -12.10
C SER A 62 -0.84 -7.65 -13.14
N MET A 63 -0.68 -6.78 -14.14
CA MET A 63 -1.64 -6.63 -15.24
C MET A 63 -1.72 -7.91 -16.07
N THR A 64 -0.57 -8.51 -16.39
CA THR A 64 -0.53 -9.78 -17.13
C THR A 64 -1.16 -10.91 -16.31
N ALA A 65 -0.91 -10.97 -15.01
CA ALA A 65 -1.55 -11.95 -14.13
C ALA A 65 -3.07 -11.79 -14.10
N GLN A 66 -3.57 -10.56 -13.97
CA GLN A 66 -5.01 -10.27 -13.97
C GLN A 66 -5.69 -10.73 -15.27
N ASN A 67 -5.02 -10.63 -16.42
CA ASN A 67 -5.54 -11.16 -17.68
C ASN A 67 -5.71 -12.69 -17.69
N PHE A 68 -4.92 -13.43 -16.89
CA PHE A 68 -4.96 -14.90 -16.86
C PHE A 68 -5.82 -15.50 -15.73
N ILE A 69 -5.85 -14.87 -14.56
CA ILE A 69 -6.53 -15.40 -13.36
C ILE A 69 -7.60 -14.47 -12.80
N GLY A 70 -7.79 -13.31 -13.42
CA GLY A 70 -8.73 -12.28 -12.98
C GLY A 70 -8.25 -11.44 -11.80
N PRO A 71 -8.93 -10.31 -11.55
CA PRO A 71 -8.58 -9.39 -10.46
C PRO A 71 -8.90 -9.97 -9.07
N ALA A 72 -9.79 -10.95 -8.96
CA ALA A 72 -10.20 -11.50 -7.66
C ALA A 72 -9.07 -12.25 -6.94
N LEU A 73 -8.30 -13.07 -7.66
CA LEU A 73 -7.23 -13.91 -7.06
C LEU A 73 -5.89 -13.17 -6.93
N THR A 74 -5.69 -12.13 -7.75
CA THR A 74 -4.40 -11.44 -7.86
C THR A 74 -3.93 -10.84 -6.53
N PRO A 75 -4.74 -10.11 -5.74
CA PRO A 75 -4.32 -9.53 -4.46
C PRO A 75 -3.84 -10.58 -3.44
N GLY A 76 -4.54 -11.71 -3.34
CA GLY A 76 -4.16 -12.80 -2.42
C GLY A 76 -2.81 -13.43 -2.76
N LEU A 77 -2.55 -13.66 -4.04
CA LEU A 77 -1.27 -14.19 -4.51
C LEU A 77 -0.15 -13.15 -4.44
N PHE A 78 -0.47 -11.89 -4.71
CA PHE A 78 0.45 -10.76 -4.55
C PHE A 78 0.93 -10.61 -3.10
N ALA A 79 0.02 -10.80 -2.13
CA ALA A 79 0.32 -10.75 -0.71
C ALA A 79 1.35 -11.80 -0.27
N ALA A 80 1.51 -12.92 -0.99
CA ALA A 80 2.56 -13.90 -0.71
C ALA A 80 3.97 -13.28 -0.73
N GLY A 81 4.16 -12.18 -1.49
CA GLY A 81 5.40 -11.43 -1.48
C GLY A 81 5.75 -10.79 -0.13
N LEU A 82 4.81 -10.65 0.81
CA LEU A 82 5.11 -10.22 2.19
C LEU A 82 6.03 -11.22 2.92
N ILE A 83 6.05 -12.48 2.50
CA ILE A 83 7.02 -13.46 3.00
C ILE A 83 8.43 -13.08 2.54
N VAL A 84 8.58 -12.64 1.28
CA VAL A 84 9.86 -12.12 0.76
C VAL A 84 10.28 -10.85 1.49
N LEU A 85 9.34 -9.98 1.82
CA LEU A 85 9.61 -8.83 2.68
C LEU A 85 10.21 -9.28 4.02
N ALA A 86 9.57 -10.24 4.71
CA ALA A 86 10.04 -10.72 6.00
C ALA A 86 11.45 -11.31 5.92
N PHE A 87 11.70 -12.22 4.97
CA PHE A 87 13.03 -12.82 4.78
C PHE A 87 14.09 -11.80 4.33
N GLY A 88 13.75 -10.94 3.37
CA GLY A 88 14.66 -9.92 2.87
C GLY A 88 14.99 -8.87 3.92
N SER A 89 14.07 -8.56 4.83
CA SER A 89 14.35 -7.68 5.97
C SER A 89 15.42 -8.29 6.89
N VAL A 90 15.37 -9.59 7.18
CA VAL A 90 16.45 -10.25 7.95
C VAL A 90 17.75 -10.28 7.16
N LYS A 91 17.72 -10.78 5.92
CA LYS A 91 18.93 -11.14 5.18
C LYS A 91 19.64 -9.94 4.55
N ILE A 92 18.90 -8.95 4.08
CA ILE A 92 19.43 -7.79 3.34
C ILE A 92 19.56 -6.57 4.25
N LEU A 93 18.60 -6.36 5.15
CA LEU A 93 18.57 -5.19 6.05
C LEU A 93 19.13 -5.49 7.44
N GLY A 94 19.33 -6.77 7.80
CA GLY A 94 19.82 -7.16 9.13
C GLY A 94 18.78 -7.01 10.25
N GLU A 95 17.49 -6.87 9.91
CA GLU A 95 16.43 -6.69 10.91
C GLU A 95 16.16 -8.00 11.67
N LYS A 96 15.95 -7.90 12.99
CA LYS A 96 15.61 -9.06 13.84
C LYS A 96 14.09 -9.21 13.95
N LEU A 97 13.51 -10.14 13.22
CA LEU A 97 12.10 -10.49 13.36
C LEU A 97 11.88 -11.44 14.56
N LYS A 98 10.92 -11.09 15.40
CA LYS A 98 10.37 -11.95 16.45
C LYS A 98 9.21 -12.81 15.92
N LYS A 99 8.79 -13.78 16.74
CA LYS A 99 7.69 -14.70 16.40
C LYS A 99 6.37 -13.96 16.18
N GLU A 100 6.13 -12.88 16.92
CA GLU A 100 4.92 -12.07 16.81
C GLU A 100 4.81 -11.37 15.45
N GLU A 101 5.94 -10.95 14.87
CA GLU A 101 5.99 -10.32 13.55
C GLU A 101 5.64 -11.32 12.45
N TRP A 102 6.11 -12.56 12.56
CA TRP A 102 5.73 -13.64 11.66
C TRP A 102 4.24 -13.96 11.73
N ILE A 103 3.69 -14.08 12.95
CA ILE A 103 2.26 -14.31 13.16
C ILE A 103 1.46 -13.19 12.51
N ALA A 104 1.86 -11.94 12.72
CA ALA A 104 1.15 -10.80 12.16
C ALA A 104 1.22 -10.74 10.62
N VAL A 105 2.37 -11.03 10.01
CA VAL A 105 2.49 -11.12 8.54
C VAL A 105 1.58 -12.22 7.99
N ILE A 106 1.56 -13.40 8.63
CA ILE A 106 0.68 -14.50 8.23
C ILE A 106 -0.79 -14.09 8.36
N MET A 107 -1.16 -13.40 9.44
CA MET A 107 -2.53 -12.88 9.62
C MET A 107 -2.90 -11.88 8.53
N VAL A 108 -2.03 -10.94 8.16
CA VAL A 108 -2.29 -10.00 7.06
C VAL A 108 -2.47 -10.75 5.74
N VAL A 109 -1.58 -11.69 5.41
CA VAL A 109 -1.69 -12.51 4.18
C VAL A 109 -2.99 -13.30 4.17
N ALA A 110 -3.33 -13.97 5.26
CA ALA A 110 -4.58 -14.71 5.40
C ALA A 110 -5.79 -13.79 5.23
N GLY A 111 -5.75 -12.60 5.82
CA GLY A 111 -6.81 -11.62 5.70
C GLY A 111 -7.02 -11.14 4.26
N ILE A 112 -5.94 -10.86 3.53
CA ILE A 112 -6.02 -10.50 2.10
C ILE A 112 -6.59 -11.66 1.27
N ALA A 113 -6.18 -12.90 1.56
CA ALA A 113 -6.71 -14.08 0.89
C ALA A 113 -8.21 -14.28 1.16
N LEU A 114 -8.68 -14.03 2.39
CA LEU A 114 -10.10 -14.07 2.72
C LEU A 114 -10.88 -12.98 1.97
N VAL A 115 -10.37 -11.74 1.94
CA VAL A 115 -11.00 -10.65 1.16
C VAL A 115 -11.06 -11.01 -0.32
N ALA A 116 -9.99 -11.56 -0.90
CA ALA A 116 -9.99 -12.07 -2.27
C ALA A 116 -11.05 -13.17 -2.50
N ALA A 117 -11.17 -14.12 -1.56
CA ALA A 117 -12.14 -15.22 -1.62
C ALA A 117 -13.60 -14.75 -1.52
N SER A 118 -13.86 -13.53 -1.04
CA SER A 118 -15.21 -12.95 -0.98
C SER A 118 -15.79 -12.59 -2.35
N LYS A 119 -14.97 -12.58 -3.41
CA LYS A 119 -15.33 -12.30 -4.80
C LYS A 119 -15.99 -10.93 -5.00
N LEU A 120 -15.62 -9.94 -4.20
CA LEU A 120 -16.01 -8.55 -4.47
C LEU A 120 -15.49 -8.16 -5.85
N SER A 121 -16.42 -7.84 -6.74
CA SER A 121 -16.13 -7.41 -8.10
C SER A 121 -16.99 -6.21 -8.41
N ILE A 122 -16.34 -5.12 -8.82
CA ILE A 122 -17.02 -3.89 -9.21
C ILE A 122 -17.10 -3.92 -10.73
N ASP A 123 -18.31 -3.79 -11.27
CA ASP A 123 -18.50 -3.47 -12.68
C ASP A 123 -18.37 -1.96 -12.84
N THR A 124 -17.36 -1.55 -13.60
CA THR A 124 -16.93 -0.17 -13.74
C THR A 124 -17.40 0.36 -15.08
N GLY A 125 -18.06 1.52 -15.04
CA GLY A 125 -18.59 2.18 -16.22
C GLY A 125 -18.69 3.68 -15.98
N LEU A 126 -18.37 4.46 -17.02
CA LEU A 126 -18.35 5.93 -16.93
C LEU A 126 -19.73 6.53 -16.73
N GLU A 127 -20.80 5.81 -17.06
CA GLU A 127 -22.18 6.22 -16.81
C GLU A 127 -22.43 6.47 -15.31
N ARG A 128 -21.69 5.82 -14.41
CA ARG A 128 -21.77 6.07 -12.97
C ARG A 128 -21.35 7.50 -12.59
N PHE A 129 -20.49 8.14 -13.38
CA PHE A 129 -20.11 9.54 -13.15
C PHE A 129 -21.23 10.53 -13.50
N THR A 130 -22.33 10.07 -14.11
CA THR A 130 -23.55 10.86 -14.29
C THR A 130 -24.49 10.75 -13.08
N ASP A 131 -24.33 9.72 -12.23
CA ASP A 131 -25.07 9.59 -10.98
C ASP A 131 -24.49 10.54 -9.92
N THR A 132 -25.29 11.54 -9.55
CA THR A 132 -24.95 12.51 -8.52
C THR A 132 -24.64 11.84 -7.18
N GLY A 133 -25.34 10.74 -6.85
CA GLY A 133 -25.09 9.99 -5.62
C GLY A 133 -23.70 9.37 -5.59
N PHE A 134 -23.30 8.69 -6.67
CA PHE A 134 -21.95 8.14 -6.82
C PHE A 134 -20.88 9.23 -6.75
N VAL A 135 -21.05 10.34 -7.49
CA VAL A 135 -20.08 11.44 -7.51
C VAL A 135 -19.89 12.06 -6.12
N ILE A 136 -20.98 12.27 -5.36
CA ILE A 136 -20.91 12.76 -3.98
C ILE A 136 -20.13 11.78 -3.11
N ARG A 137 -20.45 10.48 -3.14
CA ARG A 137 -19.77 9.47 -2.30
C ARG A 137 -18.29 9.35 -2.66
N LEU A 138 -17.94 9.37 -3.94
CA LEU A 138 -16.55 9.35 -4.43
C LEU A 138 -15.78 10.60 -3.98
N SER A 139 -16.40 11.78 -4.08
CA SER A 139 -15.80 13.06 -3.69
C SER A 139 -15.56 13.13 -2.18
N VAL A 140 -16.55 12.73 -1.38
CA VAL A 140 -16.44 12.68 0.09
C VAL A 140 -15.38 11.67 0.52
N ALA A 141 -15.38 10.46 -0.05
CA ALA A 141 -14.35 9.46 0.26
C ALA A 141 -12.95 9.95 -0.09
N SER A 142 -12.79 10.62 -1.25
CA SER A 142 -11.51 11.22 -1.65
C SER A 142 -11.06 12.31 -0.69
N ALA A 143 -11.96 13.21 -0.29
CA ALA A 143 -11.66 14.28 0.67
C ALA A 143 -11.24 13.73 2.04
N ILE A 144 -11.95 12.72 2.54
CA ILE A 144 -11.62 12.04 3.80
C ILE A 144 -10.24 11.38 3.70
N LEU A 145 -9.92 10.71 2.60
CA LEU A 145 -8.62 10.07 2.43
C LEU A 145 -7.48 11.07 2.34
N ILE A 146 -7.68 12.21 1.66
CA ILE A 146 -6.69 13.29 1.64
C ILE A 146 -6.49 13.87 3.05
N ALA A 147 -7.58 14.10 3.80
CA ALA A 147 -7.51 14.60 5.17
C ALA A 147 -6.77 13.62 6.10
N LEU A 148 -7.10 12.33 6.03
CA LEU A 148 -6.42 11.26 6.78
C LEU A 148 -4.95 11.13 6.37
N TRP A 149 -4.67 11.17 5.07
CA TRP A 149 -3.30 11.13 4.55
C TRP A 149 -2.46 12.25 5.13
N LEU A 150 -2.89 13.51 4.96
CA LEU A 150 -2.14 14.67 5.41
C LEU A 150 -2.06 14.70 6.94
N GLY A 151 -3.17 14.44 7.64
CA GLY A 151 -3.25 14.42 9.09
C GLY A 151 -2.33 13.36 9.72
N LEU A 152 -2.39 12.12 9.24
CA LEU A 152 -1.55 11.03 9.76
C LEU A 152 -0.10 11.21 9.36
N PHE A 153 0.20 11.57 8.11
CA PHE A 153 1.60 11.68 7.68
C PHE A 153 2.32 12.87 8.33
N TYR A 154 1.73 14.07 8.30
CA TYR A 154 2.35 15.26 8.89
C TYR A 154 2.19 15.32 10.41
N GLY A 155 1.10 14.80 10.97
CA GLY A 155 0.95 14.61 12.41
C GLY A 155 1.93 13.57 12.95
N GLY A 156 2.11 12.45 12.24
CA GLY A 156 3.08 11.41 12.57
C GLY A 156 4.51 11.91 12.60
N LYS A 157 4.90 12.84 11.71
CA LYS A 157 6.24 13.48 11.75
C LYS A 157 6.52 14.21 13.06
N LYS A 158 5.49 14.78 13.69
CA LYS A 158 5.58 15.51 14.96
C LYS A 158 5.41 14.60 16.17
N ALA A 159 5.01 13.34 15.97
CA ALA A 159 4.80 12.41 17.06
C ALA A 159 6.13 11.91 17.61
N TYR A 160 6.31 12.00 18.93
CA TYR A 160 7.46 11.43 19.63
C TYR A 160 7.34 9.91 19.81
N LYS A 161 6.10 9.42 19.99
CA LYS A 161 5.78 8.00 20.13
C LYS A 161 5.01 7.53 18.90
N ASN A 162 5.27 6.31 18.44
CA ASN A 162 4.58 5.67 17.32
C ASN A 162 4.77 6.40 15.99
N LYS A 163 5.86 7.15 15.84
CA LYS A 163 6.15 8.02 14.68
C LYS A 163 6.06 7.24 13.38
N SER A 164 6.81 6.14 13.29
CA SER A 164 6.87 5.31 12.09
C SER A 164 5.52 4.67 11.79
N ILE A 165 4.75 4.26 12.79
CA ILE A 165 3.44 3.61 12.61
C ILE A 165 2.44 4.59 12.01
N ILE A 166 2.30 5.77 12.62
CA ILE A 166 1.35 6.79 12.17
C ILE A 166 1.74 7.26 10.76
N MET A 167 3.04 7.49 10.52
CA MET A 167 3.54 7.82 9.19
C MET A 167 3.34 6.68 8.17
N SER A 168 3.39 5.41 8.59
CA SER A 168 3.17 4.24 7.71
C SER A 168 1.73 4.17 7.24
N ILE A 169 0.78 4.28 8.16
CA ILE A 169 -0.64 4.31 7.80
C ILE A 169 -0.90 5.54 6.91
N GLY A 170 -0.38 6.72 7.28
CA GLY A 170 -0.53 7.93 6.49
C GLY A 170 0.06 7.81 5.08
N SER A 171 1.24 7.22 4.92
CA SER A 171 1.86 7.02 3.60
C SER A 171 1.18 5.94 2.77
N GLY A 172 0.38 5.05 3.37
CA GLY A 172 -0.48 4.09 2.67
C GLY A 172 -1.74 4.70 2.03
N MET A 173 -2.28 5.77 2.62
CA MET A 173 -3.50 6.46 2.15
C MET A 173 -3.46 6.98 0.71
N PRO A 174 -2.38 7.63 0.21
CA PRO A 174 -2.34 8.10 -1.17
C PRO A 174 -2.42 6.94 -2.17
N PHE A 175 -1.83 5.78 -1.87
CA PHE A 175 -1.98 4.59 -2.73
C PHE A 175 -3.42 4.07 -2.72
N ALA A 176 -4.08 4.07 -1.56
CA ALA A 176 -5.49 3.71 -1.46
C ALA A 176 -6.38 4.68 -2.28
N LEU A 177 -6.11 5.98 -2.22
CA LEU A 177 -6.79 6.99 -3.03
C LEU A 177 -6.52 6.80 -4.53
N GLY A 178 -5.27 6.56 -4.91
CA GLY A 178 -4.87 6.25 -6.28
C GLY A 178 -5.62 5.04 -6.84
N ASN A 179 -5.78 3.97 -6.04
CA ASN A 179 -6.52 2.78 -6.43
C ASN A 179 -8.01 3.04 -6.68
N ILE A 180 -8.65 3.97 -5.96
CA ILE A 180 -10.05 4.36 -6.23
C ILE A 180 -10.15 5.04 -7.60
N TRP A 181 -9.27 6.00 -7.87
CA TRP A 181 -9.27 6.75 -9.12
C TRP A 181 -8.75 5.94 -10.31
N MET A 182 -8.04 4.84 -10.05
CA MET A 182 -7.62 3.89 -11.07
C MET A 182 -8.81 3.29 -11.83
N PHE A 183 -9.95 3.02 -11.18
CA PHE A 183 -11.16 2.53 -11.86
C PHE A 183 -11.63 3.52 -12.93
N ALA A 184 -11.77 4.79 -12.56
CA ALA A 184 -12.17 5.86 -13.47
C ALA A 184 -11.18 6.00 -14.65
N MET A 185 -9.89 5.85 -14.37
CA MET A 185 -8.84 5.94 -15.38
C MET A 185 -8.92 4.78 -16.37
N VAL A 186 -9.09 3.55 -15.89
CA VAL A 186 -9.17 2.35 -16.73
C VAL A 186 -10.39 2.42 -17.67
N ASP A 187 -11.56 2.79 -17.15
CA ASP A 187 -12.77 2.95 -17.98
C ASP A 187 -12.60 4.06 -19.01
N SER A 188 -12.02 5.20 -18.60
CA SER A 188 -11.78 6.32 -19.51
C SER A 188 -10.81 5.97 -20.64
N ILE A 189 -9.79 5.16 -20.34
CA ILE A 189 -8.87 4.63 -21.35
C ILE A 189 -9.60 3.68 -22.29
N ALA A 190 -10.46 2.79 -21.76
CA ALA A 190 -11.22 1.84 -22.57
C ALA A 190 -12.13 2.56 -23.58
N GLU A 191 -12.88 3.58 -23.14
CA GLU A 191 -13.74 4.40 -24.01
C GLU A 191 -12.95 5.22 -25.04
N LEU A 192 -11.77 5.72 -24.65
CA LEU A 192 -10.86 6.40 -25.57
C LEU A 192 -10.41 5.48 -26.71
N PHE A 193 -10.01 4.23 -26.39
CA PHE A 193 -9.61 3.24 -27.38
C PHE A 193 -10.78 2.68 -28.19
N ALA A 194 -12.00 2.69 -27.65
CA ALA A 194 -13.23 2.35 -28.37
C ALA A 194 -13.65 3.44 -29.39
N GLY A 195 -13.02 4.62 -29.36
CA GLY A 195 -13.35 5.74 -30.23
C GLY A 195 -14.52 6.59 -29.74
N HIS A 196 -15.02 6.36 -28.52
CA HIS A 196 -16.10 7.11 -27.90
C HIS A 196 -15.57 8.37 -27.20
N LEU A 197 -15.02 9.28 -28.01
CA LEU A 197 -14.45 10.54 -27.56
C LEU A 197 -15.54 11.58 -27.28
N SER A 198 -16.02 11.62 -26.04
CA SER A 198 -16.83 12.73 -25.53
C SER A 198 -15.97 13.69 -24.69
N GLY A 199 -16.35 14.98 -24.65
CA GLY A 199 -15.67 15.96 -23.78
C GLY A 199 -15.74 15.56 -22.30
N PHE A 200 -16.80 14.86 -21.90
CA PHE A 200 -16.96 14.30 -20.56
C PHE A 200 -15.92 13.19 -20.28
N ASN A 201 -15.76 12.23 -21.19
CA ASN A 201 -14.80 11.13 -21.04
C ASN A 201 -13.36 11.67 -20.94
N PHE A 202 -13.03 12.69 -21.75
CA PHE A 202 -11.72 13.34 -21.68
C PHE A 202 -11.50 14.08 -20.36
N LEU A 203 -12.54 14.72 -19.81
CA LEU A 203 -12.46 15.38 -18.51
C LEU A 203 -12.21 14.38 -17.38
N ILE A 204 -12.96 13.26 -17.35
CA ILE A 204 -12.76 12.20 -16.36
C ILE A 204 -11.35 11.62 -16.49
N PHE A 205 -10.92 11.27 -17.71
CA PHE A 205 -9.56 10.80 -18.00
C PHE A 205 -8.48 11.73 -17.43
N ALA A 206 -8.60 13.04 -17.70
CA ALA A 206 -7.63 14.02 -17.24
C ALA A 206 -7.58 14.10 -15.70
N ILE A 207 -8.75 14.19 -15.05
CA ILE A 207 -8.84 14.27 -13.58
C ILE A 207 -8.30 13.00 -12.93
N SER A 208 -8.76 11.82 -13.38
CA SER A 208 -8.32 10.54 -12.83
C SER A 208 -6.83 10.31 -13.08
N GLY A 209 -6.31 10.68 -14.25
CA GLY A 209 -4.90 10.58 -14.58
C GLY A 209 -4.01 11.44 -13.69
N ILE A 210 -4.39 12.71 -13.48
CA ILE A 210 -3.65 13.64 -12.60
C ILE A 210 -3.70 13.16 -11.15
N LEU A 211 -4.88 12.78 -10.64
CA LEU A 211 -5.03 12.30 -9.26
C LEU A 211 -4.26 11.00 -9.04
N MET A 212 -4.37 10.03 -9.94
CA MET A 212 -3.62 8.78 -9.84
C MET A 212 -2.11 9.03 -9.90
N ALA A 213 -1.61 9.77 -10.90
CA ALA A 213 -0.18 10.03 -11.01
C ALA A 213 0.38 10.80 -9.80
N SER A 214 -0.31 11.85 -9.35
CA SER A 214 0.13 12.66 -8.21
C SER A 214 0.13 11.86 -6.90
N THR A 215 -0.93 11.09 -6.64
CA THR A 215 -1.03 10.27 -5.42
C THR A 215 0.00 9.15 -5.40
N GLN A 216 0.27 8.47 -6.52
CA GLN A 216 1.31 7.43 -6.58
C GLN A 216 2.71 8.00 -6.36
N VAL A 217 3.05 9.13 -6.99
CA VAL A 217 4.37 9.79 -6.82
C VAL A 217 4.54 10.29 -5.38
N LEU A 218 3.56 11.02 -4.86
CA LEU A 218 3.63 11.55 -3.49
C LEU A 218 3.58 10.43 -2.44
N GLY A 219 2.81 9.37 -2.70
CA GLY A 219 2.78 8.16 -1.90
C GLY A 219 4.15 7.50 -1.83
N LEU A 220 4.84 7.35 -2.95
CA LEU A 220 6.20 6.82 -3.00
C LEU A 220 7.20 7.68 -2.21
N VAL A 221 7.13 9.01 -2.34
CA VAL A 221 7.98 9.93 -1.58
C VAL A 221 7.73 9.79 -0.09
N HIS A 222 6.47 9.71 0.33
CA HIS A 222 6.08 9.55 1.73
C HIS A 222 6.41 8.17 2.28
N ALA A 223 6.24 7.11 1.48
CA ALA A 223 6.64 5.76 1.82
C ALA A 223 8.15 5.68 2.03
N SER A 224 8.96 6.29 1.15
CA SER A 224 10.42 6.37 1.31
C SER A 224 10.81 7.10 2.59
N LYS A 225 10.18 8.24 2.90
CA LYS A 225 10.42 8.97 4.16
C LYS A 225 10.01 8.17 5.39
N THR A 226 9.00 7.33 5.29
CA THR A 226 8.55 6.48 6.40
C THR A 226 9.45 5.26 6.57
N LEU A 227 9.91 4.67 5.47
CA LEU A 227 10.90 3.61 5.50
C LEU A 227 12.16 4.05 6.24
N ALA A 228 12.53 5.34 6.21
CA ALA A 228 13.65 5.85 7.00
C ALA A 228 13.47 5.79 8.54
N THR A 229 12.22 5.73 9.03
CA THR A 229 11.91 5.89 10.47
C THR A 229 11.66 4.58 11.21
N GLY A 230 11.56 3.45 10.52
CA GLY A 230 11.31 2.16 11.17
C GLY A 230 11.84 0.95 10.40
N ASN A 231 11.55 -0.24 10.95
CA ASN A 231 11.88 -1.51 10.33
C ASN A 231 10.96 -1.75 9.12
N ALA A 232 11.52 -2.14 7.97
CA ALA A 232 10.73 -2.41 6.76
C ALA A 232 9.73 -3.54 6.97
N SER A 233 10.12 -4.56 7.75
CA SER A 233 9.26 -5.68 8.13
C SER A 233 7.96 -5.28 8.86
N ILE A 234 7.91 -4.07 9.43
CA ILE A 234 6.72 -3.52 10.10
C ILE A 234 6.10 -2.36 9.30
N VAL A 235 6.92 -1.41 8.86
CA VAL A 235 6.47 -0.20 8.15
C VAL A 235 5.70 -0.56 6.88
N VAL A 236 6.20 -1.51 6.09
CA VAL A 236 5.58 -1.86 4.81
C VAL A 236 4.21 -2.51 5.00
N PRO A 237 4.02 -3.55 5.85
CA PRO A 237 2.69 -4.09 6.09
C PRO A 237 1.72 -3.04 6.67
N MET A 238 2.21 -2.11 7.51
CA MET A 238 1.40 -1.02 8.03
C MET A 238 0.93 -0.06 6.92
N GLN A 239 1.76 0.21 5.90
CA GLN A 239 1.37 0.96 4.70
C GLN A 239 0.34 0.22 3.83
N GLN A 240 0.29 -1.12 3.93
CA GLN A 240 -0.67 -1.93 3.18
C GLN A 240 -2.07 -1.91 3.81
N LEU A 241 -2.23 -1.66 5.12
CA LEU A 241 -3.56 -1.72 5.76
C LEU A 241 -4.59 -0.82 5.07
N PRO A 242 -4.32 0.48 4.77
CA PRO A 242 -5.28 1.30 4.04
C PRO A 242 -5.59 0.72 2.66
N GLN A 243 -4.57 0.23 1.95
CA GLN A 243 -4.71 -0.33 0.60
C GLN A 243 -5.56 -1.60 0.56
N GLN A 244 -5.52 -2.42 1.63
CA GLN A 244 -6.29 -3.67 1.70
C GLN A 244 -7.72 -3.47 2.19
N ILE A 245 -7.95 -2.47 3.04
CA ILE A 245 -9.29 -2.14 3.54
C ILE A 245 -10.07 -1.32 2.49
N MET A 246 -9.38 -0.51 1.68
CA MET A 246 -10.04 0.40 0.75
C MET A 246 -10.96 -0.28 -0.25
N PRO A 247 -10.61 -1.39 -0.91
CA PRO A 247 -11.50 -2.05 -1.86
C PRO A 247 -12.87 -2.42 -1.25
N ILE A 248 -12.90 -2.79 0.04
CA ILE A 248 -14.13 -3.11 0.76
C ILE A 248 -14.97 -1.85 0.96
N ILE A 249 -14.34 -0.75 1.39
CA ILE A 249 -15.00 0.56 1.54
C ILE A 249 -15.50 1.06 0.19
N THR A 250 -14.69 0.97 -0.86
CA THR A 250 -15.07 1.36 -2.22
C THR A 250 -16.29 0.58 -2.69
N PHE A 251 -16.31 -0.74 -2.49
CA PHE A 251 -17.42 -1.60 -2.90
C PHE A 251 -18.74 -1.23 -2.19
N PHE A 252 -18.77 -1.21 -0.87
CA PHE A 252 -20.01 -1.03 -0.11
C PHE A 252 -20.43 0.43 0.08
N VAL A 253 -19.47 1.35 0.17
CA VAL A 253 -19.76 2.76 0.48
C VAL A 253 -19.79 3.59 -0.79
N ILE A 254 -18.76 3.51 -1.63
CA ILE A 254 -18.68 4.38 -2.82
C ILE A 254 -19.63 3.87 -3.91
N PHE A 255 -19.49 2.60 -4.29
CA PHE A 255 -20.31 1.98 -5.32
C PHE A 255 -21.69 1.52 -4.79
N ALA A 256 -21.87 1.47 -3.48
CA ALA A 256 -23.14 1.08 -2.83
C ALA A 256 -23.67 -0.29 -3.32
N LEU A 257 -22.77 -1.26 -3.52
CA LEU A 257 -23.12 -2.59 -4.04
C LEU A 257 -23.45 -3.58 -2.92
N PRO A 258 -24.41 -4.49 -3.13
CA PRO A 258 -24.66 -5.61 -2.21
C PRO A 258 -23.55 -6.67 -2.33
N ALA A 259 -23.29 -7.39 -1.25
CA ALA A 259 -22.32 -8.48 -1.29
C ALA A 259 -22.78 -9.59 -2.26
N PRO A 260 -21.86 -10.27 -2.98
CA PRO A 260 -22.22 -11.32 -3.93
C PRO A 260 -22.96 -12.52 -3.31
N SER A 261 -22.70 -12.80 -2.03
CA SER A 261 -23.33 -13.89 -1.29
C SER A 261 -23.27 -13.64 0.22
N ILE A 262 -24.07 -14.37 1.00
CA ILE A 262 -23.97 -14.37 2.47
C ILE A 262 -22.57 -14.83 2.91
N GLY A 263 -21.99 -15.80 2.22
CA GLY A 263 -20.61 -16.28 2.44
C GLY A 263 -19.57 -15.16 2.32
N SER A 264 -19.78 -14.21 1.41
CA SER A 264 -18.87 -13.08 1.22
C SER A 264 -18.75 -12.23 2.48
N TYR A 265 -19.81 -12.04 3.26
CA TYR A 265 -19.73 -11.30 4.53
C TYR A 265 -18.79 -11.97 5.52
N PHE A 266 -18.86 -13.30 5.68
CA PHE A 266 -17.95 -14.03 6.56
C PHE A 266 -16.49 -13.88 6.14
N PHE A 267 -16.21 -13.99 4.84
CA PHE A 267 -14.87 -13.82 4.29
C PHE A 267 -14.35 -12.39 4.49
N ILE A 268 -15.19 -11.38 4.26
CA ILE A 268 -14.83 -9.96 4.41
C ILE A 268 -14.57 -9.64 5.88
N THR A 269 -15.48 -10.02 6.78
CA THR A 269 -15.33 -9.76 8.22
C THR A 269 -14.11 -10.48 8.78
N GLY A 270 -13.92 -11.76 8.47
CA GLY A 270 -12.73 -12.51 8.87
C GLY A 270 -11.45 -11.87 8.31
N GLY A 271 -11.49 -11.44 7.05
CA GLY A 271 -10.40 -10.74 6.39
C GLY A 271 -9.99 -9.44 7.08
N ILE A 272 -10.97 -8.58 7.39
CA ILE A 272 -10.75 -7.32 8.12
C ILE A 272 -10.18 -7.61 9.51
N ILE A 273 -10.75 -8.56 10.25
CA ILE A 273 -10.26 -8.91 11.59
C ILE A 273 -8.80 -9.33 11.53
N CYS A 274 -8.43 -10.21 10.59
CA CYS A 274 -7.05 -10.66 10.41
C CYS A 274 -6.10 -9.51 10.03
N ILE A 275 -6.49 -8.65 9.08
CA ILE A 275 -5.70 -7.49 8.65
C ILE A 275 -5.48 -6.51 9.81
N VAL A 276 -6.55 -6.16 10.52
CA VAL A 276 -6.52 -5.18 11.62
C VAL A 276 -5.73 -5.74 12.80
N ALA A 277 -5.98 -6.98 13.22
CA ALA A 277 -5.25 -7.61 14.32
C ALA A 277 -3.76 -7.79 13.99
N GLY A 278 -3.42 -8.20 12.78
CA GLY A 278 -2.03 -8.25 12.32
C GLY A 278 -1.37 -6.86 12.35
N GLY A 279 -2.07 -5.83 11.87
CA GLY A 279 -1.65 -4.44 11.97
C GLY A 279 -1.39 -3.98 13.40
N PHE A 280 -2.26 -4.31 14.35
CA PHE A 280 -2.07 -3.97 15.77
C PHE A 280 -0.85 -4.66 16.38
N ILE A 281 -0.60 -5.94 16.07
CA ILE A 281 0.57 -6.68 16.57
C ILE A 281 1.86 -6.03 16.06
N LEU A 282 1.93 -5.71 14.77
CA LEU A 282 3.08 -5.03 14.17
C LEU A 282 3.26 -3.62 14.76
N GLY A 283 2.18 -2.86 14.89
CA GLY A 283 2.20 -1.53 15.52
C GLY A 283 2.74 -1.59 16.95
N LYS A 284 2.25 -2.49 17.80
CA LYS A 284 2.74 -2.64 19.18
C LYS A 284 4.23 -2.96 19.22
N ARG A 285 4.71 -3.79 18.29
CA ARG A 285 6.13 -4.15 18.18
C ARG A 285 6.99 -2.95 17.82
N GLN A 286 6.57 -2.17 16.83
CA GLN A 286 7.30 -0.98 16.39
C GLN A 286 7.32 0.11 17.47
N ALA A 287 6.21 0.31 18.18
CA ALA A 287 6.12 1.22 19.32
C ALA A 287 7.15 0.87 20.41
N SER A 288 7.29 -0.43 20.69
CA SER A 288 8.28 -0.92 21.65
C SER A 288 9.71 -0.64 21.16
N LEU A 289 10.01 -0.84 19.87
CA LEU A 289 11.34 -0.53 19.31
C LEU A 289 11.66 0.96 19.42
N GLU A 290 10.71 1.84 19.06
CA GLU A 290 10.91 3.28 19.16
C GLU A 290 11.14 3.74 20.61
N SER A 291 10.44 3.14 21.59
CA SER A 291 10.63 3.49 23.01
C SER A 291 12.03 3.15 23.53
N ILE A 292 12.66 2.09 23.02
CA ILE A 292 14.02 1.69 23.40
C ILE A 292 15.01 2.71 22.85
N THR A 293 14.90 3.05 21.55
CA THR A 293 15.78 4.03 20.90
C THR A 293 15.65 5.43 21.51
N ALA A 294 14.43 5.84 21.88
CA ALA A 294 14.22 7.14 22.54
C ALA A 294 14.93 7.22 23.91
N ASN A 295 14.90 6.14 24.70
CA ASN A 295 15.57 6.10 26.00
C ASN A 295 17.11 6.14 25.84
N GLU A 296 17.67 5.39 24.90
CA GLU A 296 19.12 5.39 24.61
C GLU A 296 19.62 6.79 24.18
N SER A 297 18.82 7.55 23.44
CA SER A 297 19.16 8.92 23.01
C SER A 297 19.07 9.98 24.12
N SER A 298 18.50 9.64 25.28
CA SER A 298 18.26 10.56 26.40
C SER A 298 19.26 10.41 27.56
N GLU A 299 20.11 9.38 27.54
CA GLU A 299 21.21 9.29 28.50
C GLU A 299 22.27 10.33 28.14
N PRO A 300 22.64 11.25 29.06
CA PRO A 300 23.70 12.19 28.80
C PRO A 300 24.98 11.40 28.55
N VAL A 301 25.64 11.67 27.42
CA VAL A 301 27.00 11.21 27.15
C VAL A 301 27.82 11.61 28.36
N GLN A 302 28.12 10.66 29.25
CA GLN A 302 29.06 10.89 30.33
C GLN A 302 30.38 11.19 29.65
N GLU A 303 30.72 12.48 29.56
CA GLU A 303 32.04 12.93 29.16
C GLU A 303 33.04 12.19 30.04
N ALA A 304 33.76 11.24 29.42
CA ALA A 304 34.88 10.58 30.05
C ALA A 304 35.91 11.66 30.39
N LYS A 305 35.96 12.02 31.68
CA LYS A 305 37.03 12.82 32.27
C LYS A 305 38.31 12.01 32.34
#